data_AF-L9Y5I6-F1
#
_entry.id   AF-L9Y5I6-F1
#
_cell.length_a   1.000
_cell.length_b   1.000
_cell.length_c   1.000
_cell.angle_alpha   90.00
_cell.angle_beta   90.00
_cell.angle_gamma   90.00
#
_symmetry.space_group_name_H-M   'P 1'
#
loop_
_entity.id
_entity.type
_entity.pdbx_description
1 polymer ?
#
loop_
_entity_poly.entity_id
_entity_poly.type
_entity_poly.pdbx_seq_one_letter_code
_entity_poly.pdbx_strand_id
1 'polypeptide(L)'
;MSDIGRGPTKEHSHSGPNDGGGSISPEFRNNRVTVGPDDDLQTKISDAGTLSAIEWEPGVYEIGETVVASDLSVWDVPAGAEFRPTADFTMFDLGATGFRLDGTIAIRDPTAETSSAYVVDCTGTQQSKYDHFDVRDVYNGVKIGSAGSSETQAESQFTKLEVRDVRNNPLIAEGETHDNHFGEAFLSAINGNIGLVWNTEGVDGGNIFDELKIVDTGSHNLHINGLSKDLFIQQLTLDKAGSNEGVNADGMLVETGARLLQIGQLWSGSADRHAVNFDASSSDPISGLQIGQAELINYDQIGFAANRYVQNGFIGHIETRGGDYGGRFLNSGHENVCIGSVRSRNNATNGWDAPGAVSDVHIGHEQVSDGIAQSQFSTVEGHGLEAAGTGNAPSAANYREGQTAENTDDSTLWIKSNGSMVQLA
;
A
#
# COMPACT_ATOMS: atom_id res chain seq x y z
N MET A 1 -21.12 -55.38 -12.01
CA MET A 1 -19.68 -55.19 -11.73
C MET A 1 -19.17 -54.29 -12.85
N SER A 2 -18.93 -52.99 -12.71
CA SER A 2 -18.53 -52.16 -11.58
C SER A 2 -19.38 -50.88 -11.50
N ASP A 3 -19.38 -50.32 -10.30
CA ASP A 3 -20.22 -49.25 -9.75
C ASP A 3 -19.41 -47.93 -9.65
N ILE A 4 -20.11 -46.79 -9.70
CA ILE A 4 -19.81 -45.51 -9.01
C ILE A 4 -18.56 -44.71 -9.50
N GLY A 5 -18.59 -43.40 -9.72
CA GLY A 5 -19.60 -42.38 -9.47
C GLY A 5 -19.20 -41.04 -10.11
N ARG A 6 -20.19 -40.33 -10.65
CA ARG A 6 -20.09 -38.92 -10.98
C ARG A 6 -20.28 -38.13 -9.69
N GLY A 7 -19.24 -37.43 -9.26
CA GLY A 7 -19.33 -36.49 -8.15
C GLY A 7 -20.23 -35.29 -8.50
N PRO A 8 -20.92 -34.69 -7.51
CA PRO A 8 -21.84 -33.59 -7.74
C PRO A 8 -21.10 -32.27 -7.97
N THR A 9 -21.59 -31.50 -8.93
CA THR A 9 -21.37 -30.05 -9.06
C THR A 9 -21.80 -29.35 -7.77
N LYS A 10 -20.88 -28.69 -7.08
CA LYS A 10 -21.25 -27.73 -6.02
C LYS A 10 -21.71 -26.44 -6.68
N GLU A 11 -22.97 -26.12 -6.44
CA GLU A 11 -23.60 -24.85 -6.75
C GLU A 11 -22.92 -23.74 -5.92
N HIS A 12 -22.47 -22.68 -6.61
CA HIS A 12 -22.22 -21.39 -5.98
C HIS A 12 -23.56 -20.80 -5.58
N SER A 13 -23.91 -20.89 -4.29
CA SER A 13 -24.99 -20.08 -3.74
C SER A 13 -24.44 -18.67 -3.46
N HIS A 14 -24.91 -17.71 -4.24
CA HIS A 14 -24.87 -16.30 -3.89
C HIS A 14 -25.90 -16.07 -2.77
N SER A 15 -25.42 -15.84 -1.55
CA SER A 15 -26.20 -15.18 -0.52
C SER A 15 -25.93 -13.68 -0.58
N GLY A 16 -26.98 -12.90 -0.86
CA GLY A 16 -26.96 -11.43 -0.79
C GLY A 16 -26.78 -10.89 0.64
N PRO A 17 -26.89 -9.55 0.81
CA PRO A 17 -26.46 -8.86 2.01
C PRO A 17 -27.43 -9.15 3.16
N ASN A 18 -26.90 -9.71 4.25
CA ASN A 18 -27.64 -9.84 5.50
C ASN A 18 -27.24 -8.67 6.41
N ASP A 19 -28.13 -7.69 6.49
CA ASP A 19 -28.28 -6.83 7.65
C ASP A 19 -28.68 -7.69 8.85
N GLY A 20 -27.87 -7.72 9.91
CA GLY A 20 -28.23 -8.31 11.19
C GLY A 20 -27.05 -8.84 11.99
N GLY A 21 -26.73 -8.15 13.09
CA GLY A 21 -25.75 -8.46 14.14
C GLY A 21 -25.00 -9.79 14.03
N GLY A 22 -23.68 -9.68 13.86
CA GLY A 22 -22.76 -10.81 13.82
C GLY A 22 -23.01 -11.73 15.02
N SER A 23 -23.52 -12.94 14.77
CA SER A 23 -23.67 -13.91 15.84
C SER A 23 -22.27 -14.40 16.24
N ILE A 24 -21.84 -14.06 17.44
CA ILE A 24 -20.61 -14.55 18.05
C ILE A 24 -20.66 -16.09 18.09
N SER A 25 -19.58 -16.76 17.66
CA SER A 25 -19.51 -18.23 17.60
C SER A 25 -19.77 -18.87 18.97
N PRO A 26 -20.34 -20.10 19.03
CA PRO A 26 -20.64 -20.78 20.28
C PRO A 26 -19.46 -20.95 21.24
N GLU A 27 -18.21 -21.04 20.74
CA GLU A 27 -17.02 -21.16 21.59
C GLU A 27 -16.79 -19.97 22.54
N PHE A 28 -17.27 -18.77 22.21
CA PHE A 28 -17.05 -17.56 23.01
C PHE A 28 -18.08 -17.34 24.13
N ARG A 29 -19.16 -18.14 24.16
CA ARG A 29 -20.32 -17.87 25.04
C ARG A 29 -20.02 -17.94 26.54
N ASN A 30 -18.95 -18.63 26.93
CA ASN A 30 -18.59 -18.80 28.34
C ASN A 30 -17.72 -17.66 28.90
N ASN A 31 -17.11 -16.84 28.03
CA ASN A 31 -16.16 -15.78 28.38
C ASN A 31 -16.62 -14.42 27.81
N ARG A 32 -17.92 -14.14 27.88
CA ARG A 32 -18.50 -12.87 27.43
C ARG A 32 -18.50 -11.85 28.55
N VAL A 33 -17.90 -10.69 28.30
CA VAL A 33 -17.81 -9.58 29.26
C VAL A 33 -18.30 -8.30 28.59
N THR A 34 -19.09 -7.51 29.32
CA THR A 34 -19.50 -6.16 28.91
C THR A 34 -18.63 -5.13 29.61
N VAL A 35 -18.17 -4.12 28.87
CA VAL A 35 -17.33 -3.02 29.37
C VAL A 35 -17.97 -1.66 29.12
N GLY A 36 -18.15 -0.88 30.19
CA GLY A 36 -18.71 0.46 30.16
C GLY A 36 -17.64 1.57 30.30
N PRO A 37 -17.99 2.84 30.02
CA PRO A 37 -17.06 3.98 30.08
C PRO A 37 -16.34 4.21 31.41
N ASP A 38 -16.97 3.81 32.52
CA ASP A 38 -16.45 4.00 33.89
C ASP A 38 -15.74 2.74 34.43
N ASP A 39 -15.62 1.68 33.62
CA ASP A 39 -14.97 0.43 34.02
C ASP A 39 -13.44 0.54 33.97
N ASP A 40 -12.78 -0.24 34.83
CA ASP A 40 -11.35 -0.58 34.67
C ASP A 40 -11.21 -1.58 33.51
N LEU A 41 -10.95 -1.02 32.32
CA LEU A 41 -11.01 -1.77 31.06
C LEU A 41 -9.99 -2.90 31.01
N GLN A 42 -8.75 -2.63 31.40
CA GLN A 42 -7.69 -3.64 31.33
C GLN A 42 -7.99 -4.80 32.28
N THR A 43 -8.51 -4.51 33.48
CA THR A 43 -8.93 -5.57 34.41
C THR A 43 -10.08 -6.40 33.84
N LYS A 44 -11.12 -5.77 33.27
CA LYS A 44 -12.25 -6.49 32.67
C LYS A 44 -11.83 -7.40 31.51
N ILE A 45 -10.95 -6.90 30.64
CA ILE A 45 -10.43 -7.66 29.49
C ILE A 45 -9.55 -8.82 29.99
N SER A 46 -8.69 -8.56 30.98
CA SER A 46 -7.82 -9.57 31.57
C SER A 46 -8.60 -10.68 32.28
N ASP A 47 -9.69 -10.33 32.97
CA ASP A 47 -10.59 -11.25 33.64
C ASP A 47 -11.37 -12.13 32.64
N ALA A 48 -11.67 -11.60 31.45
CA ALA A 48 -12.29 -12.37 30.37
C ALA A 48 -11.32 -13.42 29.77
N GLY A 49 -10.02 -13.10 29.75
CA GLY A 49 -8.96 -13.96 29.24
C GLY A 49 -8.99 -14.17 27.73
N THR A 50 -8.35 -15.25 27.27
CA THR A 50 -8.34 -15.64 25.85
C THR A 50 -9.66 -16.29 25.42
N LEU A 51 -9.92 -16.34 24.10
CA LEU A 51 -11.18 -16.86 23.55
C LEU A 51 -12.42 -16.18 24.17
N SER A 52 -12.32 -14.87 24.37
CA SER A 52 -13.35 -14.05 25.01
C SER A 52 -14.13 -13.22 23.99
N ALA A 53 -15.33 -12.81 24.38
CA ALA A 53 -16.14 -11.84 23.66
C ALA A 53 -16.30 -10.59 24.54
N ILE A 54 -15.70 -9.48 24.11
CA ILE A 54 -15.77 -8.20 24.81
C ILE A 54 -16.80 -7.32 24.09
N GLU A 55 -17.84 -6.92 24.80
CA GLU A 55 -18.89 -6.06 24.27
C GLU A 55 -18.79 -4.69 24.92
N TRP A 56 -18.56 -3.68 24.08
CA TRP A 56 -18.42 -2.32 24.55
C TRP A 56 -19.79 -1.65 24.57
N GLU A 57 -20.04 -0.83 25.60
CA GLU A 57 -21.21 0.04 25.61
C GLU A 57 -20.92 1.34 24.82
N PRO A 58 -21.93 2.01 24.24
CA PRO A 58 -21.72 3.34 23.67
C PRO A 58 -21.34 4.35 24.77
N GLY A 59 -20.39 5.24 24.48
CA GLY A 59 -19.94 6.26 25.44
C GLY A 59 -18.56 6.81 25.14
N VAL A 60 -18.09 7.73 26.00
CA VAL A 60 -16.74 8.30 25.92
C VAL A 60 -15.88 7.67 27.01
N TYR A 61 -14.82 6.98 26.60
CA TYR A 61 -13.89 6.28 27.46
C TYR A 61 -12.62 7.12 27.62
N GLU A 62 -12.33 7.55 28.85
CA GLU A 62 -11.08 8.24 29.18
C GLU A 62 -10.03 7.19 29.57
N ILE A 63 -9.09 6.93 28.66
CA ILE A 63 -8.10 5.87 28.78
C ILE A 63 -6.84 6.44 29.42
N GLY A 64 -6.51 5.96 30.62
CA GLY A 64 -5.31 6.35 31.36
C GLY A 64 -4.18 5.33 31.38
N GLU A 65 -4.40 4.15 30.80
CA GLU A 65 -3.42 3.06 30.70
C GLU A 65 -3.61 2.26 29.41
N THR A 66 -2.56 1.56 28.97
CA THR A 66 -2.63 0.72 27.76
C THR A 66 -3.61 -0.43 27.95
N VAL A 67 -4.56 -0.55 27.01
CA VAL A 67 -5.48 -1.66 26.91
C VAL A 67 -4.91 -2.70 25.96
N VAL A 68 -4.63 -3.89 26.50
CA VAL A 68 -3.97 -4.99 25.78
C VAL A 68 -5.01 -6.03 25.36
N ALA A 69 -5.09 -6.31 24.06
CA ALA A 69 -5.93 -7.38 23.54
C ALA A 69 -5.40 -8.76 23.93
N SER A 70 -6.31 -9.72 24.10
CA SER A 70 -5.96 -11.11 24.33
C SER A 70 -6.07 -11.94 23.06
N ASP A 71 -5.25 -12.97 22.93
CA ASP A 71 -5.33 -13.93 21.82
C ASP A 71 -6.75 -14.48 21.65
N LEU A 72 -7.14 -14.59 20.38
CA LEU A 72 -8.41 -15.13 19.95
C LEU A 72 -9.61 -14.38 20.55
N SER A 73 -9.45 -13.15 21.06
CA SER A 73 -10.57 -12.38 21.57
C SER A 73 -11.32 -11.67 20.43
N VAL A 74 -12.63 -11.54 20.61
CA VAL A 74 -13.51 -10.77 19.72
C VAL A 74 -14.00 -9.55 20.47
N TRP A 75 -13.77 -8.36 19.92
CA TRP A 75 -14.30 -7.11 20.45
C TRP A 75 -15.42 -6.62 19.56
N ASP A 76 -16.62 -6.50 20.12
CA ASP A 76 -17.77 -5.86 19.48
C ASP A 76 -17.87 -4.42 19.98
N VAL A 77 -17.41 -3.48 19.16
CA VAL A 77 -17.36 -2.06 19.49
C VAL A 77 -18.47 -1.33 18.73
N PRO A 78 -19.55 -0.91 19.41
CA PRO A 78 -20.70 -0.34 18.73
C PRO A 78 -20.39 1.08 18.24
N ALA A 79 -21.16 1.52 17.25
CA ALA A 79 -21.19 2.92 16.87
C ALA A 79 -21.54 3.80 18.09
N GLY A 80 -20.72 4.82 18.34
CA GLY A 80 -20.89 5.75 19.46
C GLY A 80 -19.99 5.49 20.67
N ALA A 81 -19.15 4.45 20.66
CA ALA A 81 -17.99 4.38 21.53
C ALA A 81 -16.86 5.29 20.99
N GLU A 82 -16.31 6.18 21.82
CA GLU A 82 -15.17 7.05 21.51
C GLU A 82 -14.12 6.93 22.63
N PHE A 83 -12.86 6.74 22.26
CA PHE A 83 -11.75 6.55 23.18
C PHE A 83 -10.83 7.77 23.18
N ARG A 84 -10.49 8.27 24.36
CA ARG A 84 -9.68 9.49 24.54
C ARG A 84 -8.48 9.19 25.43
N PRO A 85 -7.26 9.52 25.01
CA PRO A 85 -6.09 9.32 25.84
C PRO A 85 -6.03 10.43 26.88
N THR A 86 -5.66 10.07 28.12
CA THR A 86 -5.43 11.06 29.19
C THR A 86 -3.95 11.33 29.44
N ALA A 87 -3.05 10.71 28.66
CA ALA A 87 -1.61 10.88 28.73
C ALA A 87 -0.93 10.40 27.44
N ASP A 88 0.38 10.61 27.32
CA ASP A 88 1.18 10.18 26.17
C ASP A 88 1.64 8.72 26.31
N PHE A 89 0.83 7.79 25.80
CA PHE A 89 1.13 6.36 25.76
C PHE A 89 0.36 5.65 24.65
N THR A 90 0.71 4.39 24.37
CA THR A 90 -0.04 3.53 23.45
C THR A 90 -1.38 3.14 24.06
N MET A 91 -2.48 3.65 23.51
CA MET A 91 -3.81 3.40 24.07
C MET A 91 -4.24 1.94 23.91
N PHE A 92 -4.05 1.39 22.72
CA PHE A 92 -4.38 -0.01 22.41
C PHE A 92 -3.15 -0.75 21.92
N ASP A 93 -2.80 -1.82 22.62
CA ASP A 93 -1.87 -2.85 22.15
C ASP A 93 -2.69 -4.04 21.67
N LEU A 94 -2.76 -4.20 20.35
CA LEU A 94 -3.58 -5.20 19.66
C LEU A 94 -2.71 -6.32 19.07
N GLY A 95 -1.49 -6.50 19.58
CA GLY A 95 -0.53 -7.55 19.21
C GLY A 95 -0.93 -8.99 19.55
N ALA A 96 -2.22 -9.30 19.41
CA ALA A 96 -2.81 -10.60 19.70
C ALA A 96 -2.98 -11.43 18.42
N THR A 97 -2.87 -12.76 18.55
CA THR A 97 -3.10 -13.70 17.44
C THR A 97 -4.58 -14.08 17.33
N GLY A 98 -5.11 -14.05 16.11
CA GLY A 98 -6.51 -14.36 15.81
C GLY A 98 -7.50 -13.42 16.49
N PHE A 99 -7.07 -12.20 16.80
CA PHE A 99 -7.92 -11.15 17.33
C PHE A 99 -8.93 -10.69 16.28
N ARG A 100 -10.13 -10.34 16.72
CA ARG A 100 -11.16 -9.80 15.83
C ARG A 100 -11.82 -8.57 16.43
N LEU A 101 -11.73 -7.45 15.72
CA LEU A 101 -12.54 -6.27 15.97
C LEU A 101 -13.74 -6.28 15.02
N ASP A 102 -14.93 -6.38 15.58
CA ASP A 102 -16.20 -6.11 14.92
C ASP A 102 -16.66 -4.70 15.31
N GLY A 103 -16.85 -3.80 14.34
CA GLY A 103 -17.23 -2.41 14.59
C GLY A 103 -16.06 -1.42 14.50
N THR A 104 -16.11 -0.33 15.26
CA THR A 104 -15.17 0.81 15.09
C THR A 104 -14.46 1.18 16.38
N ILE A 105 -13.12 1.10 16.39
CA ILE A 105 -12.31 1.78 17.40
C ILE A 105 -12.13 3.23 16.96
N ALA A 106 -12.94 4.13 17.54
CA ALA A 106 -12.88 5.56 17.27
C ALA A 106 -12.03 6.26 18.35
N ILE A 107 -10.85 6.75 17.99
CA ILE A 107 -9.92 7.42 18.90
C ILE A 107 -9.85 8.91 18.58
N ARG A 108 -9.94 9.74 19.62
CA ARG A 108 -9.79 11.19 19.48
C ARG A 108 -8.94 11.78 20.60
N ASP A 109 -7.97 12.60 20.25
CA ASP A 109 -7.14 13.35 21.20
C ASP A 109 -7.30 14.88 21.02
N PRO A 110 -8.47 15.45 21.38
CA PRO A 110 -8.74 16.87 21.14
C PRO A 110 -7.92 17.81 22.05
N THR A 111 -7.34 17.27 23.12
CA THR A 111 -6.53 17.97 24.12
C THR A 111 -5.04 17.91 23.83
N ALA A 112 -4.64 17.14 22.81
CA ALA A 112 -3.26 16.91 22.42
C ALA A 112 -2.40 16.29 23.54
N GLU A 113 -2.97 15.37 24.31
CA GLU A 113 -2.29 14.64 25.41
C GLU A 113 -1.24 13.66 24.89
N THR A 114 -1.42 13.16 23.67
CA THR A 114 -0.40 12.36 22.99
C THR A 114 0.66 13.28 22.39
N SER A 115 1.92 12.88 22.51
CA SER A 115 3.06 13.70 22.09
C SER A 115 4.19 12.90 21.46
N SER A 116 4.19 11.57 21.61
CA SER A 116 5.21 10.70 21.05
C SER A 116 4.74 9.27 20.76
N ALA A 117 3.80 8.72 21.53
CA ALA A 117 3.36 7.34 21.35
C ALA A 117 2.40 7.19 20.16
N TYR A 118 2.47 6.04 19.47
CA TYR A 118 1.43 5.59 18.56
C TYR A 118 0.20 5.19 19.38
N VAL A 119 -0.98 5.71 19.06
CA VAL A 119 -2.18 5.42 19.87
C VAL A 119 -2.66 3.97 19.70
N VAL A 120 -2.36 3.34 18.57
CA VAL A 120 -2.63 1.92 18.33
C VAL A 120 -1.35 1.24 17.88
N ASP A 121 -0.99 0.15 18.56
CA ASP A 121 0.10 -0.73 18.17
C ASP A 121 -0.47 -2.11 17.79
N CYS A 122 -0.16 -2.57 16.58
CA CYS A 122 -0.50 -3.90 16.06
C CYS A 122 0.76 -4.74 15.80
N THR A 123 1.86 -4.46 16.51
CA THR A 123 3.08 -5.27 16.44
C THR A 123 2.80 -6.70 16.91
N GLY A 124 3.28 -7.70 16.19
CA GLY A 124 3.13 -9.12 16.56
C GLY A 124 1.76 -9.74 16.26
N THR A 125 0.81 -8.95 15.76
CA THR A 125 -0.51 -9.47 15.36
C THR A 125 -0.39 -10.49 14.24
N GLN A 126 -1.05 -11.64 14.40
CA GLN A 126 -1.17 -12.66 13.36
C GLN A 126 -2.62 -13.08 13.15
N GLN A 127 -3.00 -13.40 11.90
CA GLN A 127 -4.30 -13.98 11.56
C GLN A 127 -5.52 -13.20 12.10
N SER A 128 -5.38 -11.89 12.25
CA SER A 128 -6.37 -11.05 12.92
C SER A 128 -7.18 -10.26 11.92
N LYS A 129 -8.37 -9.83 12.34
CA LYS A 129 -9.26 -9.01 11.52
C LYS A 129 -9.66 -7.74 12.25
N TYR A 130 -9.46 -6.62 11.58
CA TYR A 130 -9.88 -5.30 12.02
C TYR A 130 -10.93 -4.76 11.05
N ASP A 131 -12.13 -4.48 11.56
CA ASP A 131 -13.20 -3.90 10.74
C ASP A 131 -12.93 -2.42 10.47
N HIS A 132 -12.88 -1.56 11.50
CA HIS A 132 -12.66 -0.13 11.28
C HIS A 132 -11.85 0.53 12.40
N PHE A 133 -10.80 1.24 12.00
CA PHE A 133 -10.11 2.23 12.84
C PHE A 133 -10.47 3.64 12.37
N ASP A 134 -10.93 4.49 13.29
CA ASP A 134 -11.17 5.91 13.05
C ASP A 134 -10.36 6.75 14.06
N VAL A 135 -9.16 7.17 13.66
CA VAL A 135 -8.17 7.79 14.55
C VAL A 135 -7.96 9.25 14.15
N ARG A 136 -8.15 10.17 15.10
CA ARG A 136 -8.16 11.62 14.84
C ARG A 136 -7.47 12.46 15.90
N ASP A 137 -6.89 13.59 15.48
CA ASP A 137 -6.32 14.62 16.36
C ASP A 137 -5.11 14.14 17.22
N VAL A 138 -4.57 12.94 16.95
CA VAL A 138 -3.47 12.33 17.73
C VAL A 138 -2.08 12.75 17.25
N TYR A 139 -1.04 12.48 18.05
CA TYR A 139 0.34 12.73 17.62
C TYR A 139 0.83 11.68 16.61
N ASN A 140 0.77 10.40 16.96
CA ASN A 140 1.04 9.28 16.05
C ASN A 140 -0.18 8.37 16.00
N GLY A 141 -0.54 7.90 14.81
CA GLY A 141 -1.72 7.07 14.57
C GLY A 141 -1.48 5.60 14.90
N VAL A 142 -1.37 4.79 13.85
CA VAL A 142 -1.29 3.32 13.94
C VAL A 142 0.12 2.85 13.59
N LYS A 143 0.64 1.90 14.37
CA LYS A 143 1.88 1.18 14.09
C LYS A 143 1.59 -0.29 13.79
N ILE A 144 2.20 -0.81 12.72
CA ILE A 144 2.10 -2.22 12.31
C ILE A 144 3.51 -2.79 12.23
N GLY A 145 3.80 -3.78 13.09
CA GLY A 145 5.14 -4.34 13.21
C GLY A 145 6.15 -3.36 13.80
N SER A 146 7.38 -3.83 14.04
CA SER A 146 8.42 -3.04 14.68
C SER A 146 9.80 -3.46 14.17
N ALA A 147 10.62 -2.48 13.79
CA ALA A 147 11.97 -2.73 13.30
C ALA A 147 12.82 -3.48 14.34
N GLY A 148 13.52 -4.55 13.91
CA GLY A 148 14.36 -5.35 14.79
C GLY A 148 13.62 -6.17 15.85
N SER A 149 12.28 -6.22 15.80
CA SER A 149 11.50 -7.17 16.60
C SER A 149 11.57 -8.56 15.98
N SER A 150 11.62 -9.58 16.82
CA SER A 150 11.41 -10.98 16.38
C SER A 150 9.93 -11.32 16.20
N GLU A 151 9.03 -10.40 16.53
CA GLU A 151 7.60 -10.60 16.40
C GLU A 151 7.17 -10.34 14.96
N THR A 152 6.80 -11.41 14.29
CA THR A 152 6.23 -11.38 12.95
C THR A 152 4.79 -10.85 13.00
N GLN A 153 4.50 -9.84 12.21
CA GLN A 153 3.14 -9.36 11.96
C GLN A 153 2.69 -9.93 10.60
N ALA A 154 1.64 -10.76 10.59
CA ALA A 154 1.27 -11.45 9.35
C ALA A 154 -0.19 -11.87 9.23
N GLU A 155 -0.60 -12.18 7.99
CA GLU A 155 -1.89 -12.80 7.66
C GLU A 155 -3.12 -12.05 8.22
N SER A 156 -2.99 -10.73 8.43
CA SER A 156 -4.04 -9.93 9.06
C SER A 156 -4.81 -9.10 8.04
N GLN A 157 -6.08 -8.86 8.32
CA GLN A 157 -6.97 -8.09 7.47
C GLN A 157 -7.37 -6.79 8.16
N PHE A 158 -7.13 -5.66 7.49
CA PHE A 158 -7.57 -4.33 7.90
C PHE A 158 -8.60 -3.83 6.89
N THR A 159 -9.89 -3.89 7.24
CA THR A 159 -10.96 -3.61 6.28
C THR A 159 -11.02 -2.11 5.97
N LYS A 160 -11.01 -1.25 7.01
CA LYS A 160 -10.97 0.20 6.84
C LYS A 160 -10.07 0.89 7.87
N LEU A 161 -9.11 1.67 7.39
CA LEU A 161 -8.22 2.53 8.17
C LEU A 161 -8.51 3.99 7.84
N GLU A 162 -9.08 4.76 8.76
CA GLU A 162 -9.27 6.20 8.62
C GLU A 162 -8.44 6.91 9.69
N VAL A 163 -7.23 7.35 9.33
CA VAL A 163 -6.29 7.97 10.25
C VAL A 163 -5.99 9.39 9.77
N ARG A 164 -6.59 10.39 10.43
CA ARG A 164 -6.58 11.77 9.92
C ARG A 164 -6.24 12.81 10.97
N ASP A 165 -5.84 13.98 10.51
CA ASP A 165 -5.48 15.10 11.37
C ASP A 165 -4.35 14.73 12.37
N VAL A 166 -3.44 13.83 11.97
CA VAL A 166 -2.35 13.33 12.82
C VAL A 166 -1.15 14.28 12.78
N ARG A 167 -0.57 14.61 13.94
CA ARG A 167 0.48 15.64 14.06
C ARG A 167 1.90 15.15 13.75
N ASN A 168 2.11 13.85 13.60
CA ASN A 168 3.37 13.22 13.19
C ASN A 168 3.10 12.12 12.14
N ASN A 169 3.12 10.83 12.47
CA ASN A 169 2.94 9.76 11.48
C ASN A 169 1.55 9.10 11.61
N PRO A 170 0.67 9.17 10.59
CA PRO A 170 -0.60 8.46 10.57
C PRO A 170 -0.42 6.94 10.60
N LEU A 171 0.44 6.39 9.74
CA LEU A 171 0.69 4.96 9.65
C LEU A 171 2.16 4.67 9.44
N ILE A 172 2.68 3.72 10.21
CA ILE A 172 3.99 3.12 9.98
C ILE A 172 3.86 1.60 9.90
N ALA A 173 4.54 1.00 8.92
CA ALA A 173 4.68 -0.44 8.77
C ALA A 173 6.17 -0.80 8.80
N GLU A 174 6.58 -1.63 9.75
CA GLU A 174 7.99 -1.94 10.03
C GLU A 174 8.24 -3.42 10.34
N GLY A 175 9.50 -3.84 10.25
CA GLY A 175 9.92 -5.17 10.68
C GLY A 175 9.38 -6.29 9.77
N GLU A 176 9.27 -7.50 10.31
CA GLU A 176 8.74 -8.66 9.57
C GLU A 176 7.21 -8.58 9.45
N THR A 177 6.75 -7.74 8.51
CA THR A 177 5.34 -7.43 8.22
C THR A 177 4.96 -7.94 6.82
N HIS A 178 4.17 -9.02 6.72
CA HIS A 178 3.84 -9.64 5.43
C HIS A 178 2.49 -10.37 5.39
N ASP A 179 1.98 -10.61 4.18
CA ASP A 179 0.72 -11.32 3.92
C ASP A 179 -0.51 -10.66 4.52
N ASN A 180 -0.45 -9.33 4.69
CA ASN A 180 -1.59 -8.55 5.16
C ASN A 180 -2.42 -8.00 4.00
N HIS A 181 -3.73 -7.91 4.24
CA HIS A 181 -4.68 -7.29 3.34
C HIS A 181 -5.27 -6.03 3.97
N PHE A 182 -5.13 -4.92 3.26
CA PHE A 182 -5.70 -3.61 3.59
C PHE A 182 -6.78 -3.31 2.55
N GLY A 183 -8.03 -3.15 2.98
CA GLY A 183 -9.13 -2.74 2.10
C GLY A 183 -9.00 -1.27 1.74
N GLU A 184 -9.61 -0.40 2.54
CA GLU A 184 -9.56 1.05 2.36
C GLU A 184 -8.66 1.71 3.42
N ALA A 185 -7.66 2.48 2.99
CA ALA A 185 -6.82 3.27 3.89
C ALA A 185 -6.83 4.76 3.50
N PHE A 186 -7.30 5.61 4.40
CA PHE A 186 -7.26 7.07 4.29
C PHE A 186 -6.33 7.65 5.36
N LEU A 187 -5.26 8.32 4.92
CA LEU A 187 -4.23 8.88 5.78
C LEU A 187 -4.09 10.39 5.56
N SER A 188 -3.98 11.18 6.62
CA SER A 188 -3.59 12.59 6.53
C SER A 188 -2.78 13.07 7.73
N ALA A 189 -1.79 13.94 7.49
CA ALA A 189 -0.78 14.34 8.47
C ALA A 189 -0.58 15.86 8.49
N ILE A 190 -0.85 16.51 9.62
CA ILE A 190 -0.67 17.94 9.80
C ILE A 190 0.83 18.28 9.93
N ASN A 191 1.27 19.36 9.25
CA ASN A 191 2.54 20.07 9.47
C ASN A 191 3.84 19.23 9.48
N GLY A 192 4.46 19.06 8.30
CA GLY A 192 5.84 18.57 8.14
C GLY A 192 6.06 17.05 8.03
N ASN A 193 5.03 16.21 8.15
CA ASN A 193 5.24 14.76 8.35
C ASN A 193 4.83 13.87 7.18
N ILE A 194 5.18 12.59 7.30
CA ILE A 194 4.98 11.55 6.28
C ILE A 194 3.63 10.87 6.52
N GLY A 195 2.86 10.62 5.45
CA GLY A 195 1.57 9.94 5.56
C GLY A 195 1.69 8.45 5.88
N LEU A 196 2.45 7.72 5.06
CA LEU A 196 2.79 6.32 5.27
C LEU A 196 4.30 6.12 5.20
N VAL A 197 4.89 5.56 6.25
CA VAL A 197 6.25 5.02 6.23
C VAL A 197 6.19 3.50 6.07
N TRP A 198 6.79 2.99 5.00
CA TRP A 198 6.90 1.57 4.70
C TRP A 198 8.36 1.11 4.80
N ASN A 199 8.65 0.26 5.77
CA ASN A 199 10.01 -0.19 6.10
C ASN A 199 10.00 -1.65 6.58
N THR A 200 9.59 -2.55 5.70
CA THR A 200 9.43 -3.98 6.02
C THR A 200 10.66 -4.79 5.66
N GLU A 201 11.01 -5.76 6.52
CA GLU A 201 12.13 -6.71 6.38
C GLU A 201 11.66 -8.18 6.35
N GLY A 202 12.56 -9.12 6.00
CA GLY A 202 12.30 -10.57 5.89
C GLY A 202 12.28 -11.13 4.45
N VAL A 203 12.13 -12.45 4.29
CA VAL A 203 12.46 -13.18 3.04
C VAL A 203 11.32 -13.51 2.07
N ASP A 204 10.10 -13.77 2.54
CA ASP A 204 8.95 -14.10 1.67
C ASP A 204 7.63 -13.47 2.14
N GLY A 205 6.68 -13.25 1.22
CA GLY A 205 5.35 -12.70 1.48
C GLY A 205 5.13 -11.32 0.86
N GLY A 206 3.90 -10.83 0.93
CA GLY A 206 3.54 -9.53 0.36
C GLY A 206 2.34 -8.87 1.03
N ASN A 207 2.25 -7.55 0.95
CA ASN A 207 1.15 -6.78 1.52
C ASN A 207 0.32 -6.16 0.40
N ILE A 208 -0.99 -6.13 0.57
CA ILE A 208 -1.93 -5.67 -0.46
C ILE A 208 -2.78 -4.53 0.10
N PHE A 209 -2.87 -3.43 -0.64
CA PHE A 209 -3.86 -2.37 -0.45
C PHE A 209 -4.83 -2.37 -1.64
N ASP A 210 -6.14 -2.46 -1.39
CA ASP A 210 -7.15 -2.27 -2.43
C ASP A 210 -7.24 -0.77 -2.78
N GLU A 211 -7.32 0.09 -1.78
CA GLU A 211 -7.29 1.54 -1.93
C GLU A 211 -6.44 2.19 -0.83
N LEU A 212 -5.44 2.97 -1.25
CA LEU A 212 -4.63 3.81 -0.37
C LEU A 212 -4.73 5.26 -0.82
N LYS A 213 -5.31 6.10 0.04
CA LYS A 213 -5.44 7.53 -0.15
C LYS A 213 -4.69 8.28 0.94
N ILE A 214 -3.75 9.11 0.54
CA ILE A 214 -2.94 9.91 1.46
C ILE A 214 -3.03 11.38 1.04
N VAL A 215 -3.46 12.25 1.93
CA VAL A 215 -3.69 13.68 1.60
C VAL A 215 -3.13 14.62 2.65
N ASP A 216 -2.89 15.86 2.23
CA ASP A 216 -2.54 16.99 3.10
C ASP A 216 -1.36 16.65 4.03
N THR A 217 -0.29 16.04 3.49
CA THR A 217 0.91 15.71 4.28
C THR A 217 1.91 16.84 4.26
N GLY A 218 2.77 16.88 5.27
CA GLY A 218 3.76 17.92 5.38
C GLY A 218 5.05 17.70 4.61
N SER A 219 5.43 16.43 4.44
CA SER A 219 6.65 16.00 3.76
C SER A 219 6.29 15.09 2.59
N HIS A 220 6.49 13.79 2.70
CA HIS A 220 6.10 12.79 1.70
C HIS A 220 4.68 12.29 1.95
N ASN A 221 3.94 11.89 0.92
CA ASN A 221 2.72 11.13 1.16
C ASN A 221 3.08 9.67 1.49
N LEU A 222 3.82 9.01 0.61
CA LEU A 222 4.32 7.64 0.77
C LEU A 222 5.84 7.63 0.77
N HIS A 223 6.44 7.12 1.86
CA HIS A 223 7.89 6.95 2.00
C HIS A 223 8.23 5.47 2.19
N ILE A 224 8.92 4.88 1.22
CA ILE A 224 9.36 3.47 1.24
C ILE A 224 10.87 3.44 1.51
N ASN A 225 11.25 3.16 2.76
CA ASN A 225 12.66 3.04 3.18
C ASN A 225 13.21 1.62 2.99
N GLY A 226 12.32 0.61 3.07
CA GLY A 226 12.66 -0.80 2.98
C GLY A 226 11.49 -1.59 2.40
N LEU A 227 11.77 -2.44 1.40
CA LEU A 227 10.76 -3.22 0.68
C LEU A 227 11.19 -4.67 0.55
N SER A 228 11.69 -5.35 1.58
CA SER A 228 12.12 -6.75 1.38
C SER A 228 10.95 -7.72 1.08
N LYS A 229 9.71 -7.26 1.24
CA LYS A 229 8.45 -7.96 0.94
C LYS A 229 7.73 -7.26 -0.20
N ASP A 230 6.92 -8.01 -0.95
CA ASP A 230 6.16 -7.41 -2.04
C ASP A 230 5.11 -6.42 -1.50
N LEU A 231 4.90 -5.32 -2.21
CA LEU A 231 3.84 -4.35 -1.91
C LEU A 231 2.98 -4.15 -3.16
N PHE A 232 1.72 -4.53 -3.05
CA PHE A 232 0.71 -4.38 -4.08
C PHE A 232 -0.27 -3.29 -3.66
N ILE A 233 -0.44 -2.25 -4.47
CA ILE A 233 -1.42 -1.20 -4.24
C ILE A 233 -2.30 -1.11 -5.48
N GLN A 234 -3.56 -1.51 -5.39
CA GLN A 234 -4.45 -1.52 -6.55
C GLN A 234 -4.81 -0.09 -6.98
N GLN A 235 -5.14 0.80 -6.03
CA GLN A 235 -5.37 2.22 -6.26
C GLN A 235 -4.60 3.08 -5.24
N LEU A 236 -3.74 3.97 -5.73
CA LEU A 236 -2.96 4.91 -4.93
C LEU A 236 -3.31 6.35 -5.29
N THR A 237 -3.87 7.11 -4.34
CA THR A 237 -4.20 8.53 -4.51
C THR A 237 -3.42 9.37 -3.51
N LEU A 238 -2.54 10.24 -4.00
CA LEU A 238 -1.66 11.08 -3.18
C LEU A 238 -1.92 12.54 -3.50
N ASP A 239 -2.44 13.32 -2.54
CA ASP A 239 -2.71 14.74 -2.74
C ASP A 239 -1.88 15.61 -1.80
N LYS A 240 -1.40 16.75 -2.33
CA LYS A 240 -0.72 17.82 -1.59
C LYS A 240 0.39 17.34 -0.63
N ALA A 241 1.44 16.70 -1.15
CA ALA A 241 2.72 16.66 -0.44
C ALA A 241 3.20 18.10 -0.21
N GLY A 242 3.36 18.50 1.05
CA GLY A 242 3.65 19.88 1.46
C GLY A 242 4.99 20.40 0.97
N SER A 243 6.10 19.70 1.22
CA SER A 243 7.44 20.20 0.89
C SER A 243 8.34 19.24 0.09
N ASN A 244 7.88 18.03 -0.19
CA ASN A 244 8.69 16.97 -0.79
C ASN A 244 7.89 16.19 -1.86
N GLU A 245 8.24 14.92 -2.06
CA GLU A 245 7.70 14.07 -3.13
C GLU A 245 6.42 13.33 -2.72
N GLY A 246 5.50 13.13 -3.66
CA GLY A 246 4.28 12.35 -3.41
C GLY A 246 4.61 10.90 -3.05
N VAL A 247 5.36 10.23 -3.92
CA VAL A 247 6.04 8.96 -3.61
C VAL A 247 7.54 9.22 -3.51
N ASN A 248 8.14 8.81 -2.39
CA ASN A 248 9.59 8.68 -2.27
C ASN A 248 9.93 7.23 -1.91
N ALA A 249 10.71 6.56 -2.74
CA ALA A 249 11.29 5.26 -2.43
C ALA A 249 12.81 5.40 -2.49
N ASP A 250 13.42 5.63 -1.33
CA ASP A 250 14.86 5.73 -1.15
C ASP A 250 15.41 4.38 -0.70
N GLY A 251 16.35 3.84 -1.48
CA GLY A 251 16.83 2.48 -1.30
C GLY A 251 17.68 2.32 -0.04
N MET A 252 17.07 1.85 1.05
CA MET A 252 17.70 0.92 1.99
C MET A 252 17.01 -0.45 1.88
N LEU A 253 17.04 -1.05 0.68
CA LEU A 253 16.54 -2.41 0.46
C LEU A 253 17.58 -3.41 0.96
N VAL A 254 17.64 -3.65 2.26
CA VAL A 254 18.61 -4.58 2.88
C VAL A 254 18.50 -5.97 2.26
N GLU A 255 19.59 -6.42 1.62
CA GLU A 255 20.15 -7.78 1.35
C GLU A 255 19.26 -9.04 1.14
N THR A 256 17.93 -8.96 1.20
CA THR A 256 17.05 -10.11 0.94
C THR A 256 15.85 -9.68 0.12
N GLY A 257 16.11 -9.38 -1.15
CA GLY A 257 15.13 -9.51 -2.23
C GLY A 257 13.81 -8.78 -2.05
N ALA A 258 13.82 -7.45 -2.11
CA ALA A 258 12.65 -6.70 -2.54
C ALA A 258 12.25 -7.10 -3.95
N ARG A 259 11.26 -7.98 -4.13
CA ARG A 259 10.96 -8.54 -5.48
C ARG A 259 10.04 -7.64 -6.29
N LEU A 260 9.04 -6.97 -5.68
CA LEU A 260 8.05 -6.23 -6.47
C LEU A 260 7.33 -5.10 -5.71
N LEU A 261 7.43 -3.87 -6.21
CA LEU A 261 6.45 -2.80 -5.98
C LEU A 261 5.49 -2.76 -7.16
N GLN A 262 4.21 -3.07 -6.93
CA GLN A 262 3.17 -3.02 -7.95
C GLN A 262 2.08 -2.02 -7.58
N ILE A 263 1.84 -1.06 -8.46
CA ILE A 263 0.76 -0.07 -8.33
C ILE A 263 -0.16 -0.21 -9.55
N GLY A 264 -1.43 -0.53 -9.33
CA GLY A 264 -2.41 -0.65 -10.42
C GLY A 264 -2.69 0.70 -11.06
N GLN A 265 -3.25 1.62 -10.28
CA GLN A 265 -3.52 3.01 -10.67
C GLN A 265 -2.90 3.97 -9.67
N LEU A 266 -2.13 4.93 -10.18
CA LEU A 266 -1.47 5.97 -9.40
C LEU A 266 -2.01 7.34 -9.80
N TRP A 267 -2.52 8.09 -8.84
CA TRP A 267 -2.70 9.53 -8.94
C TRP A 267 -1.81 10.20 -7.90
N SER A 268 -0.91 11.08 -8.33
CA SER A 268 0.01 11.76 -7.39
C SER A 268 0.14 13.24 -7.71
N GLY A 269 -0.08 14.08 -6.69
CA GLY A 269 0.12 15.52 -6.69
C GLY A 269 1.19 15.96 -5.69
N SER A 270 2.23 16.67 -6.15
CA SER A 270 3.25 17.30 -5.29
C SER A 270 3.31 18.81 -5.56
N ALA A 271 3.38 19.61 -4.48
CA ALA A 271 3.50 21.06 -4.55
C ALA A 271 4.91 21.54 -4.93
N ASP A 272 5.94 20.83 -4.47
CA ASP A 272 7.30 21.41 -4.36
C ASP A 272 8.38 20.65 -5.16
N ARG A 273 8.28 19.33 -5.34
CA ARG A 273 9.40 18.55 -5.95
C ARG A 273 8.96 17.61 -7.05
N HIS A 274 8.87 16.32 -6.76
CA HIS A 274 8.53 15.27 -7.71
C HIS A 274 7.19 14.67 -7.32
N ALA A 275 6.32 14.37 -8.29
CA ALA A 275 5.12 13.60 -7.97
C ALA A 275 5.51 12.16 -7.58
N VAL A 276 6.55 11.62 -8.23
CA VAL A 276 7.14 10.31 -7.93
C VAL A 276 8.66 10.38 -8.01
N ASN A 277 9.33 9.82 -7.02
CA ASN A 277 10.79 9.73 -6.94
C ASN A 277 11.25 8.33 -6.49
N PHE A 278 11.98 7.64 -7.36
CA PHE A 278 12.64 6.37 -7.07
C PHE A 278 14.15 6.61 -6.98
N ASP A 279 14.74 6.49 -5.80
CA ASP A 279 16.16 6.76 -5.57
C ASP A 279 16.86 5.60 -4.85
N ALA A 280 17.12 4.52 -5.59
CA ALA A 280 17.75 3.32 -5.05
C ALA A 280 19.29 3.42 -4.97
N SER A 281 19.91 2.57 -4.14
CA SER A 281 21.37 2.46 -4.05
C SER A 281 21.90 1.42 -5.05
N SER A 282 23.21 1.43 -5.34
CA SER A 282 23.82 0.42 -6.22
C SER A 282 23.89 -0.97 -5.60
N SER A 283 23.96 -1.05 -4.27
CA SER A 283 23.93 -2.30 -3.54
C SER A 283 22.52 -2.88 -3.48
N ASP A 284 21.51 -2.00 -3.56
CA ASP A 284 20.13 -2.30 -3.22
C ASP A 284 19.17 -1.71 -4.29
N PRO A 285 19.21 -2.23 -5.53
CA PRO A 285 18.40 -1.73 -6.63
C PRO A 285 16.92 -2.05 -6.43
N ILE A 286 16.04 -1.23 -7.01
CA ILE A 286 14.62 -1.60 -7.17
C ILE A 286 14.55 -2.66 -8.26
N SER A 287 14.36 -3.92 -7.85
CA SER A 287 14.48 -5.08 -8.74
C SER A 287 13.21 -5.38 -9.54
N GLY A 288 12.05 -4.91 -9.09
CA GLY A 288 10.76 -5.03 -9.76
C GLY A 288 9.85 -3.84 -9.44
N LEU A 289 9.62 -2.98 -10.43
CA LEU A 289 8.68 -1.88 -10.36
C LEU A 289 7.60 -2.08 -11.44
N GLN A 290 6.33 -2.10 -11.05
CA GLN A 290 5.22 -2.18 -11.98
C GLN A 290 4.19 -1.09 -11.67
N ILE A 291 3.89 -0.25 -12.65
CA ILE A 291 2.81 0.74 -12.55
C ILE A 291 1.88 0.54 -13.75
N GLY A 292 0.63 0.19 -13.51
CA GLY A 292 -0.35 -0.01 -14.60
C GLY A 292 -0.63 1.31 -15.32
N GLN A 293 -1.12 2.30 -14.56
CA GLN A 293 -1.39 3.65 -15.04
C GLN A 293 -1.00 4.70 -13.99
N ALA A 294 -0.40 5.80 -14.43
CA ALA A 294 -0.08 6.95 -13.58
C ALA A 294 -0.65 8.26 -14.16
N GLU A 295 -1.28 9.08 -13.32
CA GLU A 295 -1.55 10.50 -13.56
C GLU A 295 -0.79 11.32 -12.52
N LEU A 296 0.20 12.08 -12.96
CA LEU A 296 1.12 12.81 -12.12
C LEU A 296 0.93 14.31 -12.33
N ILE A 297 0.60 15.03 -11.26
CA ILE A 297 0.44 16.47 -11.25
C ILE A 297 1.62 17.05 -10.46
N ASN A 298 2.40 17.89 -11.12
CA ASN A 298 3.55 18.53 -10.51
C ASN A 298 3.50 20.03 -10.79
N TYR A 299 3.75 20.84 -9.76
CA TYR A 299 3.77 22.29 -9.89
C TYR A 299 5.18 22.90 -10.04
N ASP A 300 6.26 22.13 -9.81
CA ASP A 300 7.65 22.63 -9.85
C ASP A 300 8.61 21.79 -10.75
N GLN A 301 9.12 20.63 -10.31
CA GLN A 301 10.31 20.02 -10.95
C GLN A 301 10.03 18.90 -11.97
N ILE A 302 9.79 17.67 -11.50
CA ILE A 302 9.75 16.48 -12.36
C ILE A 302 8.53 15.64 -12.04
N GLY A 303 7.66 15.36 -13.01
CA GLY A 303 6.53 14.45 -12.80
C GLY A 303 6.98 13.09 -12.27
N PHE A 304 7.80 12.39 -13.05
CA PHE A 304 8.40 11.10 -12.69
C PHE A 304 9.93 11.17 -12.66
N ALA A 305 10.53 10.88 -11.51
CA ALA A 305 11.98 10.76 -11.39
C ALA A 305 12.38 9.33 -11.01
N ALA A 306 13.20 8.69 -11.84
CA ALA A 306 13.99 7.53 -11.44
C ALA A 306 15.44 8.01 -11.33
N ASN A 307 15.90 8.24 -10.10
CA ASN A 307 17.19 8.86 -9.83
C ASN A 307 18.35 7.90 -9.94
N ARG A 308 18.19 6.65 -9.51
CA ARG A 308 19.26 5.64 -9.45
C ARG A 308 18.68 4.21 -9.39
N TYR A 309 19.38 3.26 -10.03
CA TYR A 309 19.28 1.79 -9.86
C TYR A 309 17.87 1.14 -9.85
N VAL A 310 17.11 1.31 -10.93
CA VAL A 310 15.90 0.51 -11.22
C VAL A 310 16.25 -0.58 -12.25
N GLN A 311 16.16 -1.86 -11.90
CA GLN A 311 16.67 -2.98 -12.72
C GLN A 311 15.62 -3.72 -13.57
N ASN A 312 14.34 -3.67 -13.18
CA ASN A 312 13.23 -4.10 -14.03
C ASN A 312 12.03 -3.21 -13.73
N GLY A 313 11.73 -2.29 -14.64
CA GLY A 313 10.60 -1.38 -14.51
C GLY A 313 9.59 -1.58 -15.62
N PHE A 314 8.31 -1.62 -15.31
CA PHE A 314 7.24 -1.57 -16.30
C PHE A 314 6.22 -0.52 -15.90
N ILE A 315 5.95 0.42 -16.80
CA ILE A 315 4.91 1.44 -16.64
C ILE A 315 3.99 1.33 -17.85
N GLY A 316 2.72 0.96 -17.67
CA GLY A 316 1.80 0.79 -18.81
C GLY A 316 1.48 2.12 -19.50
N HIS A 317 1.00 3.09 -18.72
CA HIS A 317 0.70 4.44 -19.16
C HIS A 317 1.11 5.47 -18.11
N ILE A 318 1.67 6.60 -18.53
CA ILE A 318 1.92 7.73 -17.65
C ILE A 318 1.49 9.04 -18.29
N GLU A 319 0.62 9.77 -17.61
CA GLU A 319 0.24 11.12 -17.93
C GLU A 319 0.86 12.08 -16.91
N THR A 320 1.54 13.12 -17.37
CA THR A 320 2.11 14.17 -16.51
C THR A 320 1.54 15.55 -16.83
N ARG A 321 1.33 16.37 -15.80
CA ARG A 321 0.82 17.74 -15.91
C ARG A 321 1.65 18.71 -15.07
N GLY A 322 2.18 19.75 -15.73
CA GLY A 322 3.03 20.77 -15.10
C GLY A 322 4.49 20.34 -14.85
N GLY A 323 5.26 21.19 -14.17
CA GLY A 323 6.68 21.01 -13.85
C GLY A 323 7.66 21.40 -14.97
N ASP A 324 8.97 21.31 -14.68
CA ASP A 324 10.04 21.49 -15.67
C ASP A 324 10.19 20.30 -16.62
N TYR A 325 9.93 19.08 -16.14
CA TYR A 325 10.05 17.83 -16.89
C TYR A 325 8.84 16.91 -16.70
N GLY A 326 8.40 16.28 -17.79
CA GLY A 326 7.42 15.19 -17.73
C GLY A 326 7.97 13.96 -16.99
N GLY A 327 9.20 13.56 -17.27
CA GLY A 327 9.89 12.50 -16.54
C GLY A 327 11.40 12.45 -16.81
N ARG A 328 12.18 11.95 -15.85
CA ARG A 328 13.64 11.82 -15.99
C ARG A 328 14.18 10.52 -15.41
N PHE A 329 15.14 9.94 -16.12
CA PHE A 329 16.04 8.89 -15.63
C PHE A 329 17.40 9.51 -15.35
N LEU A 330 17.66 9.86 -14.09
CA LEU A 330 18.92 10.50 -13.70
C LEU A 330 19.97 9.43 -13.39
N ASN A 331 21.25 9.79 -13.50
CA ASN A 331 22.39 8.91 -13.21
C ASN A 331 22.38 7.56 -13.99
N SER A 332 23.34 6.68 -13.69
CA SER A 332 23.54 5.38 -14.35
C SER A 332 23.04 4.22 -13.50
N GLY A 333 22.80 3.06 -14.14
CA GLY A 333 22.46 1.81 -13.44
C GLY A 333 20.99 1.40 -13.53
N HIS A 334 20.23 2.04 -14.44
CA HIS A 334 18.91 1.57 -14.81
C HIS A 334 19.01 0.47 -15.87
N GLU A 335 18.26 -0.61 -15.68
CA GLU A 335 18.21 -1.77 -16.56
C GLU A 335 16.74 -2.14 -16.83
N ASN A 336 16.43 -2.60 -18.05
CA ASN A 336 15.13 -3.15 -18.45
C ASN A 336 13.91 -2.33 -17.99
N VAL A 337 13.89 -1.02 -18.27
CA VAL A 337 12.73 -0.16 -17.94
C VAL A 337 11.88 0.10 -19.18
N CYS A 338 10.64 -0.38 -19.17
CA CYS A 338 9.69 -0.22 -20.27
C CYS A 338 8.54 0.70 -19.86
N ILE A 339 8.24 1.69 -20.70
CA ILE A 339 7.06 2.55 -20.57
C ILE A 339 6.20 2.35 -21.83
N GLY A 340 4.99 1.82 -21.65
CA GLY A 340 4.09 1.53 -22.76
C GLY A 340 3.60 2.77 -23.48
N SER A 341 3.22 3.83 -22.75
CA SER A 341 2.79 5.10 -23.33
C SER A 341 3.02 6.28 -22.39
N VAL A 342 3.41 7.43 -22.96
CA VAL A 342 3.62 8.69 -22.24
C VAL A 342 2.74 9.79 -22.81
N ARG A 343 2.18 10.62 -21.93
CA ARG A 343 1.50 11.85 -22.30
C ARG A 343 1.89 12.98 -21.37
N SER A 344 2.41 14.09 -21.91
CA SER A 344 2.65 15.31 -21.11
C SER A 344 1.67 16.38 -21.54
N ARG A 345 0.96 16.98 -20.59
CA ARG A 345 0.00 18.07 -20.84
C ARG A 345 0.45 19.34 -20.12
N ASN A 346 0.34 20.47 -20.81
CA ASN A 346 0.50 21.83 -20.28
C ASN A 346 1.85 22.12 -19.61
N ASN A 347 2.65 22.98 -20.24
CA ASN A 347 3.77 23.71 -19.66
C ASN A 347 4.96 22.91 -19.11
N ALA A 348 5.05 21.59 -19.35
CA ALA A 348 6.32 20.90 -19.15
C ALA A 348 7.35 21.52 -20.10
N THR A 349 8.29 22.29 -19.54
CA THR A 349 9.29 23.02 -20.35
C THR A 349 10.13 22.02 -21.16
N ASN A 350 10.33 20.83 -20.62
CA ASN A 350 11.04 19.72 -21.22
C ASN A 350 10.20 18.45 -21.13
N GLY A 351 10.21 17.60 -22.16
CA GLY A 351 9.47 16.34 -22.18
C GLY A 351 10.07 15.27 -21.25
N TRP A 352 10.61 14.20 -21.85
CA TRP A 352 11.31 13.13 -21.13
C TRP A 352 12.81 13.17 -21.40
N ASP A 353 13.63 12.92 -20.38
CA ASP A 353 15.09 13.02 -20.43
C ASP A 353 15.78 11.82 -19.73
N ALA A 354 16.92 11.36 -20.25
CA ALA A 354 17.69 10.23 -19.72
C ALA A 354 19.20 10.47 -19.87
N PRO A 355 19.80 11.42 -19.11
CA PRO A 355 21.18 11.86 -19.34
C PRO A 355 22.27 10.85 -18.95
N GLY A 356 21.93 9.72 -18.31
CA GLY A 356 22.88 8.70 -17.82
C GLY A 356 23.01 7.46 -18.72
N ALA A 357 23.92 6.55 -18.34
CA ALA A 357 24.05 5.24 -18.98
C ALA A 357 22.88 4.35 -18.57
N VAL A 358 21.82 4.41 -19.35
CA VAL A 358 20.66 3.52 -19.30
C VAL A 358 20.92 2.40 -20.30
N SER A 359 20.93 1.14 -19.84
CA SER A 359 21.24 0.02 -20.74
C SER A 359 20.10 -0.22 -21.73
N ASP A 360 18.84 -0.17 -21.28
CA ASP A 360 17.64 -0.25 -22.13
C ASP A 360 16.41 0.44 -21.52
N VAL A 361 15.92 1.50 -22.20
CA VAL A 361 14.59 2.11 -21.96
C VAL A 361 13.78 2.15 -23.24
N HIS A 362 12.57 1.59 -23.18
CA HIS A 362 11.59 1.61 -24.27
C HIS A 362 10.42 2.52 -23.92
N ILE A 363 10.05 3.44 -24.80
CA ILE A 363 8.88 4.31 -24.63
C ILE A 363 7.98 4.18 -25.86
N GLY A 364 6.80 3.57 -25.70
CA GLY A 364 5.77 3.58 -26.73
C GLY A 364 5.09 4.96 -26.83
N HIS A 365 4.72 5.38 -28.05
CA HIS A 365 4.47 6.78 -28.37
C HIS A 365 3.02 7.02 -28.78
N GLU A 366 2.20 7.64 -27.92
CA GLU A 366 0.86 8.12 -28.27
C GLU A 366 0.73 9.61 -27.89
N GLN A 367 1.10 10.48 -28.84
CA GLN A 367 0.99 11.96 -28.76
C GLN A 367 1.86 12.66 -27.70
N VAL A 368 3.08 13.00 -28.11
CA VAL A 368 3.94 13.97 -27.43
C VAL A 368 3.84 15.31 -28.16
N SER A 369 3.33 16.37 -27.51
CA SER A 369 3.38 17.73 -28.07
C SER A 369 4.72 18.44 -27.82
N ASP A 370 5.57 17.89 -26.96
CA ASP A 370 6.68 18.63 -26.35
C ASP A 370 8.00 17.83 -26.52
N GLY A 371 9.00 18.42 -27.16
CA GLY A 371 10.19 17.73 -27.69
C GLY A 371 10.90 16.79 -26.70
N ILE A 372 10.89 15.49 -26.99
CA ILE A 372 11.81 14.51 -26.39
C ILE A 372 13.16 14.63 -27.09
N ALA A 373 14.25 14.74 -26.34
CA ALA A 373 15.60 14.58 -26.88
C ALA A 373 15.85 13.11 -27.22
N GLN A 374 15.42 12.67 -28.40
CA GLN A 374 15.41 11.26 -28.85
C GLN A 374 16.78 10.56 -28.84
N SER A 375 17.89 11.31 -28.77
CA SER A 375 19.24 10.79 -28.98
C SER A 375 19.83 9.94 -27.83
N GLN A 376 19.07 9.69 -26.76
CA GLN A 376 19.59 9.04 -25.54
C GLN A 376 18.91 7.70 -25.17
N PHE A 377 17.91 7.26 -25.93
CA PHE A 377 17.28 5.96 -25.73
C PHE A 377 17.92 4.90 -26.65
N SER A 378 18.26 3.72 -26.10
CA SER A 378 18.94 2.65 -26.84
C SER A 378 18.06 2.08 -27.96
N THR A 379 16.73 2.07 -27.79
CA THR A 379 15.75 1.76 -28.85
C THR A 379 14.40 2.46 -28.59
N VAL A 380 13.95 3.29 -29.53
CA VAL A 380 12.56 3.76 -29.61
C VAL A 380 11.90 2.96 -30.72
N GLU A 381 11.26 1.84 -30.39
CA GLU A 381 10.38 1.15 -31.34
C GLU A 381 9.05 1.91 -31.43
N GLY A 382 9.08 3.03 -32.14
CA GLY A 382 7.89 3.57 -32.76
C GLY A 382 7.51 2.65 -33.91
N HIS A 383 6.70 1.63 -33.65
CA HIS A 383 5.94 1.04 -34.75
C HIS A 383 5.14 2.18 -35.38
N GLY A 384 5.49 2.47 -36.64
CA GLY A 384 5.00 3.61 -37.36
C GLY A 384 3.49 3.73 -37.30
N LEU A 385 3.05 4.99 -37.22
CA LEU A 385 1.70 5.43 -37.53
C LEU A 385 1.22 4.84 -38.86
N GLU A 386 0.62 3.66 -38.83
CA GLU A 386 -0.39 3.24 -39.81
C GLU A 386 -1.55 2.57 -39.07
N ALA A 387 -2.64 3.32 -38.97
CA ALA A 387 -3.97 2.92 -38.53
C ALA A 387 -4.09 2.39 -37.07
N ALA A 388 -4.57 3.29 -36.21
CA ALA A 388 -5.21 2.96 -34.95
C ALA A 388 -6.26 1.84 -35.13
N GLY A 389 -5.85 0.61 -34.83
CA GLY A 389 -6.73 -0.46 -34.40
C GLY A 389 -6.72 -0.44 -32.88
N THR A 390 -7.90 -0.32 -32.28
CA THR A 390 -8.20 -0.27 -30.84
C THR A 390 -7.84 -1.58 -30.11
N GLY A 391 -6.57 -1.97 -30.14
CA GLY A 391 -6.05 -3.17 -29.50
C GLY A 391 -5.83 -2.91 -28.01
N ASN A 392 -6.62 -3.58 -27.17
CA ASN A 392 -6.53 -3.55 -25.72
C ASN A 392 -5.09 -3.63 -25.23
N ALA A 393 -4.71 -2.72 -24.32
CA ALA A 393 -3.52 -2.83 -23.51
C ALA A 393 -3.50 -4.22 -22.82
N PRO A 394 -2.34 -4.90 -22.73
CA PRO A 394 -2.27 -6.18 -22.05
C PRO A 394 -2.64 -5.99 -20.58
N SER A 395 -3.80 -6.53 -20.17
CA SER A 395 -4.16 -6.66 -18.77
C SER A 395 -3.16 -7.59 -18.08
N ALA A 396 -2.82 -7.31 -16.82
CA ALA A 396 -1.90 -8.07 -15.97
C ALA A 396 -2.15 -9.60 -15.86
N ALA A 397 -3.25 -10.11 -16.45
CA ALA A 397 -3.64 -11.52 -16.45
C ALA A 397 -2.80 -12.45 -17.36
N ASN A 398 -1.93 -11.91 -18.25
CA ASN A 398 -1.27 -12.72 -19.29
C ASN A 398 0.23 -13.02 -19.06
N TYR A 399 0.79 -12.74 -17.89
CA TYR A 399 2.16 -13.16 -17.55
C TYR A 399 2.16 -14.62 -17.08
N ARG A 400 2.76 -15.53 -17.87
CA ARG A 400 3.04 -16.92 -17.45
C ARG A 400 4.50 -17.27 -17.71
N GLU A 401 5.24 -17.54 -16.65
CA GLU A 401 6.62 -18.00 -16.72
C GLU A 401 6.65 -19.52 -17.02
N GLY A 402 7.35 -19.93 -18.08
CA GLY A 402 7.83 -21.32 -18.23
C GLY A 402 6.94 -22.35 -18.94
N GLN A 403 5.95 -21.99 -19.77
CA GLN A 403 5.23 -22.98 -20.60
C GLN A 403 5.49 -22.80 -22.10
N THR A 404 5.85 -23.88 -22.78
CA THR A 404 5.93 -23.93 -24.25
C THR A 404 4.53 -23.78 -24.84
N ALA A 405 4.36 -22.78 -25.70
CA ALA A 405 3.11 -22.50 -26.39
C ALA A 405 2.72 -23.65 -27.34
N GLU A 406 1.74 -24.46 -26.95
CA GLU A 406 1.02 -25.32 -27.88
C GLU A 406 -0.43 -24.83 -27.98
N ASN A 407 -0.70 -24.11 -29.08
CA ASN A 407 -2.00 -23.78 -29.67
C ASN A 407 -3.15 -23.34 -28.74
N THR A 408 -3.41 -22.03 -28.69
CA THR A 408 -4.78 -21.50 -28.70
C THR A 408 -4.79 -20.14 -29.41
N ASP A 409 -5.63 -20.02 -30.44
CA ASP A 409 -5.97 -18.78 -31.14
C ASP A 409 -6.68 -17.83 -30.15
N ASP A 410 -5.98 -16.77 -29.72
CA ASP A 410 -6.45 -15.40 -29.44
C ASP A 410 -5.58 -14.71 -28.37
N SER A 411 -5.26 -13.43 -28.63
CA SER A 411 -4.46 -12.48 -27.83
C SER A 411 -2.93 -12.60 -27.89
N THR A 412 -2.28 -11.48 -28.23
CA THR A 412 -0.82 -11.29 -28.26
C THR A 412 -0.18 -11.75 -26.94
N LEU A 413 0.61 -12.81 -27.03
CA LEU A 413 1.32 -13.45 -25.93
C LEU A 413 2.77 -12.93 -25.89
N TRP A 414 3.20 -12.38 -24.74
CA TRP A 414 4.59 -12.02 -24.49
C TRP A 414 5.24 -13.11 -23.64
N ILE A 415 6.22 -13.84 -24.19
CA ILE A 415 6.98 -14.86 -23.47
C ILE A 415 8.41 -14.36 -23.25
N LYS A 416 8.88 -14.40 -22.00
CA LYS A 416 10.28 -14.20 -21.65
C LYS A 416 11.07 -15.47 -22.03
N SER A 417 11.98 -15.37 -23.00
CA SER A 417 12.91 -16.45 -23.35
C SER A 417 14.33 -15.92 -23.33
N ASN A 418 15.19 -16.50 -22.49
CA ASN A 418 16.63 -16.21 -22.42
C ASN A 418 17.01 -14.72 -22.33
N GLY A 419 16.28 -13.94 -21.52
CA GLY A 419 16.63 -12.54 -21.25
C GLY A 419 16.30 -11.58 -22.41
N SER A 420 15.49 -11.99 -23.39
CA SER A 420 14.93 -11.09 -24.40
C SER A 420 13.40 -11.26 -24.47
N MET A 421 12.69 -10.15 -24.67
CA MET A 421 11.25 -10.15 -24.96
C MET A 421 11.08 -10.40 -26.46
N VAL A 422 10.40 -11.49 -26.83
CA VAL A 422 10.06 -11.78 -28.23
C VAL A 422 8.55 -11.82 -28.36
N GLN A 423 8.01 -10.95 -29.22
CA GLN A 423 6.61 -11.01 -29.66
C GLN A 423 6.49 -12.14 -30.69
N LEU A 424 5.67 -13.16 -30.41
CA LEU A 424 5.30 -14.16 -31.40
C LEU A 424 4.01 -13.68 -32.10
N ALA A 425 4.05 -13.69 -33.43
CA ALA A 425 2.95 -13.28 -34.32
C ALA A 425 1.74 -14.22 -34.23
#